data_AF-A0A2H0Y0G3-F1
#
_entry.id   AF-A0A2H0Y0G3-F1
#
_cell.length_a   1.000
_cell.length_b   1.000
_cell.length_c   1.000
_cell.angle_alpha   90.00
_cell.angle_beta   90.00
_cell.angle_gamma   90.00
#
_symmetry.space_group_name_H-M   'P 1'
#
loop_
_entity.id
_entity.type
_entity.pdbx_description
1 polymer ?
#
loop_
_entity_poly.entity_id
_entity_poly.type
_entity_poly.pdbx_seq_one_letter_code
_entity_poly.pdbx_strand_id
1 'polypeptide(L)'
;MPRIVSFKTAQGSRYFLEGTRTQRTKSLHKNHPTDDVGKKPWSNRTVYVAEAVAIHAGLLTQPSAPPVQILENGACMYFIAWNFQANKWGISPSDREGFTYEEQPRIGLSPLELWFTNKTNSFSKWHIGNVITEINEE
;
A
#
# COMPACT_ATOMS: atom_id res chain seq x y z
N MET A 1 -21.29 14.15 -8.73
CA MET A 1 -20.06 13.58 -9.32
C MET A 1 -19.29 12.88 -8.22
N PRO A 2 -18.54 11.79 -8.48
CA PRO A 2 -17.66 11.23 -7.45
C PRO A 2 -16.68 12.31 -7.01
N ARG A 3 -16.53 12.48 -5.69
CA ARG A 3 -15.60 13.45 -5.11
C ARG A 3 -14.18 13.06 -5.49
N ILE A 4 -13.50 13.90 -6.25
CA ILE A 4 -12.11 13.66 -6.63
C ILE A 4 -11.23 14.26 -5.53
N VAL A 5 -10.40 13.41 -4.95
CA VAL A 5 -9.42 13.85 -3.94
C VAL A 5 -8.04 13.66 -4.52
N SER A 6 -7.20 14.68 -4.44
CA SER A 6 -5.78 14.55 -4.74
C SER A 6 -4.95 14.76 -3.48
N PHE A 7 -3.85 14.03 -3.33
CA PHE A 7 -2.98 14.19 -2.16
C PHE A 7 -1.51 14.03 -2.51
N LYS A 8 -0.65 14.63 -1.69
CA LYS A 8 0.81 14.52 -1.78
C LYS A 8 1.36 13.76 -0.58
N THR A 9 2.45 13.06 -0.83
CA THR A 9 3.18 12.30 0.18
C THR A 9 4.54 12.94 0.48
N ALA A 10 5.16 12.57 1.61
CA ALA A 10 6.37 13.20 2.14
C ALA A 10 7.58 13.20 1.18
N GLN A 11 7.64 12.24 0.24
CA GLN A 11 8.68 12.20 -0.81
C GLN A 11 8.25 12.85 -2.13
N GLY A 12 7.14 13.59 -2.13
CA GLY A 12 6.65 14.39 -3.24
C GLY A 12 5.77 13.65 -4.27
N SER A 13 5.48 12.36 -4.06
CA SER A 13 4.60 11.62 -4.98
C SER A 13 3.16 12.13 -4.83
N ARG A 14 2.47 12.25 -5.97
CA ARG A 14 1.10 12.75 -6.05
C ARG A 14 0.15 11.60 -6.37
N TYR A 15 -1.02 11.62 -5.77
CA TYR A 15 -2.05 10.61 -5.98
C TYR A 15 -3.36 11.29 -6.36
N PHE A 16 -4.10 10.62 -7.23
CA PHE A 16 -5.47 10.93 -7.59
C PHE A 16 -6.35 9.78 -7.13
N LEU A 17 -7.37 10.07 -6.31
CA LEU A 17 -8.34 9.10 -5.80
C LEU A 17 -9.64 9.20 -6.59
N GLU A 18 -10.11 8.05 -7.09
CA GLU A 18 -11.41 7.88 -7.71
C GLU A 18 -12.11 6.67 -7.06
N GLY A 19 -13.15 6.93 -6.28
CA GLY A 19 -13.78 5.90 -5.44
C GLY A 19 -12.78 5.35 -4.42
N THR A 20 -12.42 4.07 -4.55
CA THR A 20 -11.42 3.41 -3.70
C THR A 20 -10.08 3.18 -4.40
N ARG A 21 -9.90 3.67 -5.63
CA ARG A 21 -8.69 3.42 -6.44
C ARG A 21 -7.83 4.64 -6.52
N THR A 22 -6.52 4.45 -6.49
CA THR A 22 -5.57 5.55 -6.72
C THR A 22 -4.77 5.36 -7.99
N GLN A 23 -4.46 6.48 -8.62
CA GLN A 23 -3.39 6.58 -9.60
C GLN A 23 -2.30 7.47 -9.03
N ARG A 24 -1.10 6.91 -8.97
CA ARG A 24 0.08 7.60 -8.48
C ARG A 24 0.91 8.16 -9.62
N THR A 25 1.37 9.39 -9.46
CA THR A 25 2.51 9.93 -10.18
C THR A 25 3.71 9.95 -9.25
N LYS A 26 4.65 9.04 -9.50
CA LYS A 26 5.86 8.88 -8.69
C LYS A 26 6.80 10.05 -8.95
N SER A 27 7.23 10.72 -7.87
CA SER A 27 8.21 11.80 -7.89
C SER A 27 9.63 11.27 -8.03
N LEU A 28 10.50 12.04 -8.69
CA LEU A 28 11.94 11.85 -8.59
C LEU A 28 12.40 12.32 -7.20
N HIS A 29 13.11 11.47 -6.47
CA HIS A 29 13.71 11.80 -5.19
C HIS A 29 14.99 10.99 -4.97
N LYS A 30 15.77 11.36 -3.95
CA LYS A 30 17.12 10.84 -3.70
C LYS A 30 17.11 9.31 -3.62
N ASN A 31 18.04 8.66 -4.32
CA ASN A 31 18.24 7.20 -4.40
C ASN A 31 17.24 6.40 -5.27
N HIS A 32 16.49 7.05 -6.16
CA HIS A 32 15.67 6.34 -7.16
C HIS A 32 16.25 6.39 -8.58
N PRO A 33 16.17 5.29 -9.34
CA PRO A 33 16.44 5.28 -10.78
C PRO A 33 15.56 6.30 -11.51
N THR A 34 16.14 7.06 -12.44
CA THR A 34 15.44 8.13 -13.18
C THR A 34 14.37 7.59 -14.13
N ASP A 35 14.48 6.33 -14.54
CA ASP A 35 13.53 5.62 -15.41
C ASP A 35 12.29 5.09 -14.65
N ASP A 36 12.30 5.09 -13.32
CA ASP A 36 11.18 4.68 -12.47
C ASP A 36 10.38 5.89 -11.91
N VAL A 37 10.25 6.94 -12.71
CA VAL A 37 9.50 8.18 -12.41
C VAL A 37 8.24 8.25 -13.27
N GLY A 38 7.20 8.93 -12.79
CA GLY A 38 6.01 9.24 -13.58
C GLY A 38 4.77 8.41 -13.24
N LYS A 39 3.81 8.44 -14.16
CA LYS A 39 2.45 7.93 -13.96
C LYS A 39 2.44 6.41 -13.84
N LYS A 40 1.84 5.88 -12.78
CA LYS A 40 1.69 4.45 -12.52
C LYS A 40 0.28 3.96 -12.89
N PRO A 41 0.11 2.64 -13.13
CA PRO A 41 -1.20 2.06 -13.33
C PRO A 41 -2.12 2.32 -12.13
N TRP A 42 -3.42 2.37 -12.38
CA TRP A 42 -4.43 2.43 -11.32
C TRP A 42 -4.31 1.22 -10.40
N SER A 43 -4.47 1.44 -9.09
CA SER A 43 -4.73 0.37 -8.14
C SER A 43 -6.13 -0.23 -8.36
N ASN A 44 -6.35 -1.45 -7.88
CA ASN A 44 -7.70 -1.99 -7.82
C ASN A 44 -8.46 -1.52 -6.58
N ARG A 45 -7.72 -1.29 -5.48
CA ARG A 45 -8.16 -0.66 -4.24
C ARG A 45 -6.95 0.01 -3.58
N THR A 46 -7.19 1.07 -2.84
CA THR A 46 -6.23 1.72 -1.97
C THR A 46 -6.89 1.91 -0.61
N VAL A 47 -6.16 1.54 0.44
CA VAL A 47 -6.53 1.80 1.83
C VAL A 47 -5.43 2.62 2.49
N TYR A 48 -5.69 3.17 3.66
CA TYR A 48 -4.78 4.09 4.32
C TYR A 48 -4.41 3.55 5.69
N VAL A 49 -3.11 3.44 5.97
CA VAL A 49 -2.59 2.80 7.17
C VAL A 49 -1.72 3.75 7.97
N ALA A 50 -1.57 3.48 9.26
CA ALA A 50 -0.66 4.23 10.12
C ALA A 50 0.80 4.10 9.63
N GLU A 51 1.62 5.12 9.89
CA GLU A 51 3.03 5.14 9.48
C GLU A 51 3.81 3.91 9.96
N ALA A 52 3.57 3.43 11.18
CA ALA A 52 4.22 2.24 11.72
C ALA A 52 3.96 0.98 10.86
N VAL A 53 2.73 0.81 10.36
CA VAL A 53 2.38 -0.27 9.43
C VAL A 53 3.11 -0.07 8.11
N ALA A 54 3.21 1.17 7.64
CA ALA A 54 3.89 1.49 6.39
C ALA A 54 5.40 1.18 6.44
N ILE A 55 6.05 1.48 7.56
CA ILE A 55 7.46 1.15 7.82
C ILE A 55 7.64 -0.37 7.79
N HIS A 56 6.82 -1.12 8.51
CA HIS A 56 6.85 -2.59 8.51
C HIS A 56 6.67 -3.16 7.09
N ALA A 57 5.68 -2.65 6.36
CA ALA A 57 5.44 -3.02 4.98
C ALA A 57 6.66 -2.75 4.08
N GLY A 58 7.33 -1.60 4.25
CA GLY A 58 8.56 -1.29 3.51
C GLY A 58 9.67 -2.32 3.72
N LEU A 59 9.81 -2.87 4.94
CA LEU A 59 10.78 -3.94 5.24
C LEU A 59 10.42 -5.26 4.52
N LEU A 60 9.12 -5.54 4.36
CA LEU A 60 8.63 -6.74 3.67
C LEU A 60 8.78 -6.69 2.15
N THR A 61 9.10 -5.52 1.57
CA THR A 61 9.34 -5.35 0.12
C THR A 61 10.82 -5.41 -0.29
N GLN A 62 11.74 -5.64 0.66
CA GLN A 62 13.17 -5.72 0.36
C GLN A 62 13.50 -6.94 -0.52
N PRO A 63 14.54 -6.89 -1.38
CA PRO A 63 14.87 -8.01 -2.28
C PRO A 63 15.15 -9.34 -1.58
N SER A 64 15.59 -9.31 -0.32
CA SER A 64 15.85 -10.50 0.51
C SER A 64 14.62 -11.02 1.24
N ALA A 65 13.49 -10.31 1.20
CA ALA A 65 12.26 -10.72 1.87
C ALA A 65 11.59 -11.88 1.13
N PRO A 66 10.92 -12.80 1.84
CA PRO A 66 10.10 -13.81 1.21
C PRO A 66 8.94 -13.16 0.43
N PRO A 67 8.32 -13.86 -0.54
CA PRO A 67 7.07 -13.40 -1.13
C PRO A 67 6.03 -13.08 -0.06
N VAL A 68 5.41 -11.91 -0.15
CA VAL A 68 4.37 -11.44 0.78
C VAL A 68 3.09 -11.11 0.03
N GLN A 69 1.95 -11.52 0.58
CA GLN A 69 0.62 -11.07 0.16
C GLN A 69 -0.06 -10.34 1.30
N ILE A 70 -1.05 -9.53 0.96
CA ILE A 70 -1.97 -8.95 1.93
C ILE A 70 -3.27 -9.74 1.88
N LEU A 71 -3.66 -10.30 3.03
CA LEU A 71 -4.92 -10.99 3.22
C LEU A 71 -5.88 -10.05 3.96
N GLU A 72 -7.08 -9.88 3.43
CA GLU A 72 -8.16 -9.16 4.10
C GLU A 72 -9.10 -10.15 4.80
N ASN A 73 -9.38 -9.90 6.08
CA ASN A 73 -10.32 -10.71 6.85
C ASN A 73 -11.09 -9.81 7.84
N GLY A 74 -12.36 -9.55 7.52
CA GLY A 74 -13.20 -8.63 8.28
C GLY A 74 -12.67 -7.19 8.19
N ALA A 75 -12.53 -6.53 9.33
CA ALA A 75 -12.02 -5.15 9.43
C ALA A 75 -10.49 -5.04 9.48
N CYS A 76 -9.79 -6.18 9.44
CA CYS A 76 -8.33 -6.23 9.54
C CYS A 76 -7.70 -6.74 8.25
N MET A 77 -6.48 -6.29 8.01
CA MET A 77 -5.60 -6.85 6.99
C MET A 77 -4.37 -7.49 7.64
N TYR A 78 -3.79 -8.46 6.96
CA TYR A 78 -2.69 -9.26 7.45
C TYR A 78 -1.60 -9.36 6.38
N PHE A 79 -0.34 -9.25 6.79
CA PHE A 79 0.77 -9.69 5.96
C PHE A 79 0.91 -11.21 6.10
N ILE A 80 0.80 -11.91 4.98
CA ILE A 80 1.12 -13.34 4.88
C ILE A 80 2.38 -13.52 4.06
N ALA A 81 3.36 -14.24 4.60
CA ALA A 81 4.62 -14.54 3.94
C ALA A 81 4.68 -16.02 3.54
N TRP A 82 5.36 -16.31 2.44
CA TRP A 82 5.64 -17.68 2.06
C TRP A 82 6.73 -18.28 2.96
N ASN A 83 6.40 -19.33 3.70
CA ASN A 83 7.37 -20.09 4.49
C ASN A 83 7.96 -21.21 3.63
N PHE A 84 9.21 -21.05 3.21
CA PHE A 84 9.93 -22.02 2.38
C PHE A 84 10.20 -23.36 3.10
N GLN A 85 10.37 -23.36 4.42
CA GLN A 85 10.62 -24.60 5.18
C GLN A 85 9.35 -25.45 5.32
N ALA A 86 8.21 -24.81 5.55
CA ALA A 86 6.92 -25.47 5.72
C ALA A 86 6.11 -25.60 4.42
N ASN A 87 6.65 -25.07 3.30
CA ASN A 87 6.02 -25.04 1.98
C ASN A 87 4.57 -24.51 1.99
N LYS A 88 4.32 -23.43 2.75
CA LYS A 88 2.98 -22.86 2.93
C LYS A 88 3.01 -21.37 3.25
N TRP A 89 1.91 -20.67 2.97
CA TRP A 89 1.67 -19.32 3.47
C TRP A 89 1.45 -19.33 4.98
N GLY A 90 1.97 -18.32 5.67
CA GLY A 90 1.77 -18.16 7.11
C GLY A 90 1.88 -16.71 7.56
N ILE A 91 1.37 -16.45 8.76
CA ILE A 91 1.45 -15.15 9.44
C ILE A 91 2.58 -15.22 10.47
N SER A 92 3.47 -14.22 10.46
CA SER A 92 4.49 -14.07 11.50
C SER A 92 3.83 -13.92 12.87
N PRO A 93 4.40 -14.43 13.98
CA PRO A 93 3.88 -14.17 15.32
C PRO A 93 3.61 -12.69 15.61
N SER A 94 4.45 -11.78 15.07
CA SER A 94 4.28 -10.32 15.20
C SER A 94 3.06 -9.76 14.49
N ASP A 95 2.54 -10.45 13.47
CA ASP A 95 1.51 -9.95 12.56
C ASP A 95 0.15 -10.61 12.82
N ARG A 96 0.04 -11.43 13.88
CA ARG A 96 -1.16 -12.23 14.20
C ARG A 96 -2.39 -11.39 14.51
N GLU A 97 -2.21 -10.20 15.06
CA GLU A 97 -3.32 -9.28 15.36
C GLU A 97 -3.85 -8.60 14.09
N GLY A 98 -3.06 -8.61 13.01
CA GLY A 98 -3.33 -7.84 11.81
C GLY A 98 -3.14 -6.34 12.02
N PHE A 99 -3.52 -5.56 11.03
CA PHE A 99 -3.54 -4.10 11.11
C PHE A 99 -4.87 -3.56 10.61
N THR A 100 -5.31 -2.46 11.21
CA THR A 100 -6.48 -1.70 10.79
C THR A 100 -6.12 -0.74 9.67
N TYR A 101 -7.12 -0.33 8.90
CA TYR A 101 -6.97 0.64 7.82
C TYR A 101 -8.15 1.62 7.81
N GLU A 102 -7.94 2.77 7.20
CA GLU A 102 -8.98 3.74 6.84
C GLU A 102 -9.26 3.66 5.33
N GLU A 103 -10.50 3.96 4.94
CA GLU A 103 -10.90 3.96 3.52
C GLU A 103 -10.74 5.33 2.85
N GLN A 104 -10.49 6.38 3.64
CA GLN A 104 -10.33 7.74 3.15
C GLN A 104 -8.91 8.26 3.47
N PRO A 105 -8.31 9.07 2.59
CA PRO A 105 -7.00 9.64 2.83
C PRO A 105 -7.08 10.65 3.98
N ARG A 106 -6.05 10.64 4.83
CA ARG A 106 -5.88 11.61 5.92
C ARG A 106 -4.40 11.94 6.10
N ILE A 107 -4.10 13.20 6.43
CA ILE A 107 -2.73 13.62 6.76
C ILE A 107 -2.20 12.75 7.92
N GLY A 108 -0.96 12.27 7.78
CA GLY A 108 -0.34 11.34 8.74
C GLY A 108 -0.55 9.85 8.43
N LEU A 109 -1.42 9.50 7.48
CA LEU A 109 -1.55 8.12 6.99
C LEU A 109 -0.71 7.87 5.74
N SER A 110 -0.42 6.61 5.44
CA SER A 110 0.26 6.17 4.22
C SER A 110 -0.70 5.38 3.32
N PRO A 111 -0.69 5.63 2.00
CA PRO A 111 -1.54 4.90 1.06
C PRO A 111 -0.95 3.51 0.79
N LEU A 112 -1.76 2.47 1.02
CA LEU A 112 -1.48 1.10 0.65
C LEU A 112 -2.29 0.75 -0.61
N GLU A 113 -1.62 0.80 -1.76
CA GLU A 113 -2.17 0.45 -3.07
C GLU A 113 -2.18 -1.07 -3.24
N LEU A 114 -3.32 -1.62 -3.65
CA LEU A 114 -3.57 -3.06 -3.76
C LEU A 114 -4.02 -3.42 -5.17
N TRP A 115 -3.41 -4.48 -5.72
CA TRP A 115 -3.80 -5.07 -7.00
C TRP A 115 -4.25 -6.52 -6.77
N PHE A 116 -5.45 -6.85 -7.25
CA PHE A 116 -6.02 -8.18 -7.06
C PHE A 116 -5.19 -9.23 -7.81
N THR A 117 -5.10 -10.40 -7.20
CA THR A 117 -4.97 -11.64 -7.96
C THR A 117 -6.34 -12.27 -8.10
N ASN A 118 -6.51 -13.22 -9.00
CA ASN A 118 -7.79 -13.88 -9.32
C ASN A 118 -8.48 -14.61 -8.13
N LYS A 119 -8.03 -14.39 -6.88
CA LYS A 119 -8.60 -14.91 -5.64
C LYS A 119 -9.23 -13.77 -4.83
N THR A 120 -10.43 -13.99 -4.32
CA THR A 120 -11.12 -13.06 -3.43
C THR A 120 -10.34 -12.89 -2.13
N ASN A 121 -10.13 -11.65 -1.70
CA ASN A 121 -9.53 -11.22 -0.42
C ASN A 121 -8.00 -11.38 -0.26
N SER A 122 -7.25 -11.73 -1.31
CA SER A 122 -5.77 -11.74 -1.26
C SER A 122 -5.12 -10.91 -2.36
N PHE A 123 -4.18 -10.05 -1.97
CA PHE A 123 -3.46 -9.13 -2.85
C PHE A 123 -1.98 -9.53 -2.91
N SER A 124 -1.55 -10.15 -4.02
CA SER A 124 -0.14 -10.55 -4.19
C SER A 124 0.75 -9.43 -4.71
N LYS A 125 0.13 -8.37 -5.23
CA LYS A 125 0.84 -7.18 -5.68
C LYS A 125 0.27 -6.00 -4.91
N TRP A 126 1.14 -5.29 -4.24
CA TRP A 126 0.80 -4.15 -3.42
C TRP A 126 1.96 -3.17 -3.38
N HIS A 127 1.68 -1.94 -2.99
CA HIS A 127 2.67 -0.89 -2.85
C HIS A 127 2.28 0.00 -1.68
N ILE A 128 3.25 0.28 -0.82
CA ILE A 128 3.10 1.23 0.27
C ILE A 128 3.76 2.56 -0.11
N GLY A 129 2.96 3.62 -0.15
CA GLY A 129 3.45 4.98 -0.33
C GLY A 129 3.95 5.60 0.97
N ASN A 130 4.59 6.76 0.85
CA ASN A 130 4.99 7.55 2.01
C ASN A 130 3.79 8.24 2.67
N VAL A 131 4.01 8.74 3.89
CA VAL A 131 3.01 9.50 4.67
C VAL A 131 2.45 10.66 3.86
N ILE A 132 1.13 10.85 3.93
CA ILE A 132 0.38 11.94 3.32
C ILE A 132 0.65 13.22 4.11
N THR A 133 1.06 14.27 3.40
CA THR A 133 1.37 15.58 3.98
C THR A 133 0.41 16.67 3.54
N GLU A 134 -0.29 16.48 2.42
CA GLU A 134 -1.25 17.45 1.88
C GLU A 134 -2.41 16.74 1.20
N ILE A 135 -3.63 17.25 1.38
CA ILE A 135 -4.85 16.79 0.70
C ILE A 135 -5.51 18.01 0.06
N ASN A 136 -5.90 17.88 -1.20
CA ASN A 136 -6.71 18.86 -1.92
C ASN A 136 -7.98 18.16 -2.39
N GLU A 137 -9.12 18.68 -1.96
CA GLU A 137 -10.44 18.20 -2.33
C GLU A 137 -11.02 19.18 -3.37
N GLU A 138 -11.41 18.69 -4.54
CA GLU A 138 -12.14 19.44 -5.56
C GLU A 138 -13.61 19.06 -5.59
#